data_AF-I3X0R1-F1
#
_entry.id   AF-I3X0R1-F1
#
_cell.length_a   1.000
_cell.length_b   1.000
_cell.length_c   1.000
_cell.angle_alpha   90.00
_cell.angle_beta   90.00
_cell.angle_gamma   90.00
#
_symmetry.space_group_name_H-M   'P 1'
#
loop_
_entity.id
_entity.type
_entity.pdbx_description
1 polymer ?
#
loop_
_entity_poly.entity_id
_entity_poly.type
_entity_poly.pdbx_seq_one_letter_code
_entity_poly.pdbx_strand_id
1 'polypeptide(L)'
;MILSTLGRYFFKRYIVTTFWFLIGIFALIFIIDFSELASRMSALPHYTVSGALLMTTFRIPTILQQTVPFVALFSAMAALISLNRRYELVVTRAAGISVWQFLRPFVLGAFLVGVLAVVALNPLAAWGTKRAEALEAEWGSSRSAQSNSIPWLRQIYDGTDTIIGARSVQNGGTELINVTVIHFDPQGTIILRQDAKSAKLEDGYWLLKGVTESGNGRLPRRLETVQLRTNLKADFVQERLAKADSIQFFDLPHKIDVARSFGFSTDAMETQLHSLLSLPLLLVAMTLIAACVSLKFSRFNQSRSVILGGILSGFVLYVVTVLVKAFGSSGIVPPFVAAWLPVVVAMALGSTILLHQEDG
;
A
#
# COMPACT_ATOMS: atom_id res chain seq x y z
N MET A 1 -5.70 38.02 -17.26
CA MET A 1 -5.21 38.22 -15.88
C MET A 1 -6.16 37.67 -14.81
N ILE A 2 -7.48 37.93 -14.89
CA ILE A 2 -8.49 37.49 -13.89
C ILE A 2 -8.48 35.96 -13.66
N LEU A 3 -8.43 35.14 -14.72
CA LEU A 3 -8.35 33.68 -14.61
C LEU A 3 -7.11 33.19 -13.82
N SER A 4 -5.98 33.89 -13.93
CA SER A 4 -4.75 33.51 -13.22
C SER A 4 -4.85 33.85 -11.73
N THR A 5 -5.41 35.01 -11.38
CA THR A 5 -5.60 35.43 -9.99
C THR A 5 -6.63 34.54 -9.27
N LEU A 6 -7.78 34.29 -9.91
CA LEU A 6 -8.84 33.45 -9.36
C LEU A 6 -8.40 31.99 -9.21
N GLY A 7 -7.70 31.45 -10.23
CA GLY A 7 -7.12 30.11 -10.16
C GLY A 7 -6.12 29.95 -9.02
N ARG A 8 -5.20 30.91 -8.83
CA ARG A 8 -4.26 30.91 -7.70
C ARG A 8 -4.96 31.00 -6.35
N TYR A 9 -6.02 31.80 -6.26
CA TYR A 9 -6.80 31.93 -5.03
C TYR A 9 -7.51 30.63 -4.66
N PHE A 10 -8.22 29.98 -5.60
CA PHE A 10 -8.86 28.68 -5.35
C PHE A 10 -7.86 27.56 -5.08
N PHE A 11 -6.72 27.55 -5.79
CA PHE A 11 -5.63 26.61 -5.53
C PHE A 11 -5.08 26.76 -4.11
N LYS A 12 -4.74 27.98 -3.70
CA LYS A 12 -4.26 28.28 -2.35
C LYS A 12 -5.30 27.87 -1.31
N ARG A 13 -6.58 28.16 -1.55
CA ARG A 13 -7.68 27.76 -0.65
C ARG A 13 -7.73 26.24 -0.48
N TYR A 14 -7.69 25.49 -1.58
CA TYR A 14 -7.68 24.03 -1.55
C TYR A 14 -6.47 23.47 -0.78
N ILE A 15 -5.25 23.94 -1.09
CA ILE A 15 -4.03 23.46 -0.42
C ILE A 15 -4.03 23.78 1.07
N VAL A 16 -4.43 25.00 1.47
CA VAL A 16 -4.52 25.38 2.88
C VAL A 16 -5.58 24.55 3.61
N THR A 17 -6.75 24.33 3.00
CA THR A 17 -7.77 23.45 3.58
C THR A 17 -7.26 22.01 3.71
N THR A 18 -6.62 21.46 2.67
CA THR A 18 -6.02 20.13 2.70
C THR A 18 -5.00 19.99 3.82
N PHE A 19 -4.13 20.98 4.00
CA PHE A 19 -3.14 21.01 5.06
C PHE A 19 -3.77 20.99 6.47
N TRP A 20 -4.82 21.78 6.71
CA TRP A 20 -5.55 21.75 7.98
C TRP A 20 -6.24 20.40 8.24
N PHE A 21 -6.82 19.80 7.20
CA PHE A 21 -7.39 18.45 7.32
C PHE A 21 -6.31 17.40 7.59
N LEU A 22 -5.13 17.50 6.98
CA LEU A 22 -3.98 16.63 7.26
C LEU A 22 -3.50 16.75 8.71
N ILE A 23 -3.42 17.97 9.26
CA ILE A 23 -3.07 18.18 10.67
C ILE A 23 -4.15 17.59 11.59
N GLY A 24 -5.43 17.84 11.28
CA GLY A 24 -6.54 17.31 12.08
C GLY A 24 -6.58 15.80 12.12
N ILE A 25 -6.43 15.15 10.95
CA ILE A 25 -6.41 13.68 10.88
C ILE A 25 -5.12 13.11 11.50
N PHE A 26 -3.98 13.78 11.35
CA PHE A 26 -2.74 13.40 12.02
C PHE A 26 -2.91 13.39 13.54
N ALA A 27 -3.47 14.46 14.12
CA ALA A 27 -3.70 14.55 15.56
C ALA A 27 -4.67 13.46 16.05
N LEU A 28 -5.75 13.22 15.31
CA LEU A 28 -6.72 12.17 15.64
C LEU A 28 -6.09 10.78 15.59
N ILE A 29 -5.36 10.45 14.51
CA ILE A 29 -4.67 9.17 14.35
C ILE A 29 -3.63 8.99 15.46
N PHE A 30 -2.85 10.04 15.77
CA PHE A 30 -1.83 10.00 16.81
C PHE A 30 -2.45 9.58 18.15
N ILE A 31 -3.54 10.21 18.56
CA ILE A 31 -4.21 9.91 19.83
C ILE A 31 -4.79 8.49 19.84
N ILE A 32 -5.46 8.09 18.76
CA ILE A 32 -6.09 6.76 18.66
C ILE A 32 -5.04 5.66 18.66
N ASP A 33 -4.04 5.74 17.78
CA ASP A 33 -3.00 4.68 17.64
C ASP A 33 -2.13 4.61 18.91
N PHE A 34 -1.80 5.76 19.52
CA PHE A 34 -1.10 5.77 20.81
C PHE A 34 -1.94 5.11 21.91
N SER A 35 -3.24 5.44 22.00
CA SER A 35 -4.12 4.82 22.99
C SER A 35 -4.28 3.32 22.79
N GLU A 36 -4.35 2.88 21.52
CA GLU A 36 -4.42 1.47 21.17
C GLU A 36 -3.12 0.73 21.52
N LEU A 37 -1.97 1.29 21.16
CA LEU A 37 -0.64 0.75 21.49
C LEU A 37 -0.42 0.68 22.99
N ALA A 38 -0.74 1.76 23.72
CA ALA A 38 -0.64 1.80 25.17
C ALA A 38 -1.53 0.73 25.83
N SER A 39 -2.77 0.57 25.36
CA SER A 39 -3.67 -0.47 25.86
C SER A 39 -3.15 -1.88 25.58
N ARG A 40 -2.68 -2.15 24.35
CA ARG A 40 -2.21 -3.48 23.94
C ARG A 40 -0.88 -3.87 24.58
N MET A 41 0.03 -2.92 24.75
CA MET A 41 1.41 -3.17 25.18
C MET A 41 1.62 -3.03 26.68
N SER A 42 0.65 -2.48 27.42
CA SER A 42 0.71 -2.40 28.89
C SER A 42 0.91 -3.76 29.59
N ALA A 43 0.60 -4.87 28.91
CA ALA A 43 0.79 -6.23 29.41
C ALA A 43 2.17 -6.84 29.10
N LEU A 44 3.06 -6.15 28.38
CA LEU A 44 4.37 -6.69 27.96
C LEU A 44 5.49 -6.37 28.96
N PRO A 45 6.45 -7.28 29.20
CA PRO A 45 7.49 -7.13 30.23
C PRO A 45 8.45 -5.94 30.01
N HIS A 46 8.64 -5.49 28.77
CA HIS A 46 9.59 -4.44 28.38
C HIS A 46 8.92 -3.16 27.87
N TYR A 47 7.63 -2.96 28.21
CA TYR A 47 6.89 -1.77 27.80
C TYR A 47 7.46 -0.49 28.40
N THR A 48 7.69 0.50 27.53
CA THR A 48 8.01 1.87 27.95
C THR A 48 7.10 2.85 27.22
N VAL A 49 6.53 3.82 27.94
CA VAL A 49 5.64 4.85 27.37
C VAL A 49 6.32 5.63 26.25
N SER A 50 7.61 5.96 26.40
CA SER A 50 8.41 6.61 25.36
C SER A 50 8.59 5.73 24.13
N GLY A 51 8.72 4.42 24.33
CA GLY A 51 8.75 3.42 23.26
C GLY A 51 7.45 3.43 22.46
N ALA A 52 6.30 3.36 23.14
CA ALA A 52 5.00 3.40 22.47
C ALA A 52 4.80 4.69 21.67
N LEU A 53 5.26 5.83 22.21
CA LEU A 53 5.21 7.12 21.53
C LEU A 53 6.09 7.17 20.28
N LEU A 54 7.31 6.63 20.35
CA LEU A 54 8.21 6.49 19.18
C LEU A 54 7.61 5.55 18.12
N MET A 55 7.07 4.40 18.54
CA MET A 55 6.45 3.44 17.63
C MET A 55 5.22 4.05 16.93
N THR A 56 4.37 4.76 17.67
CA THR A 56 3.24 5.50 17.11
C THR A 56 3.74 6.48 16.05
N THR A 57 4.78 7.26 16.36
CA THR A 57 5.38 8.22 15.42
C THR A 57 5.84 7.56 14.13
N PHE A 58 6.42 6.37 14.19
CA PHE A 58 6.85 5.61 13.02
C PHE A 58 5.69 4.99 12.21
N ARG A 59 4.57 4.65 12.84
CA ARG A 59 3.40 4.06 12.16
C ARG A 59 2.49 5.11 11.51
N ILE A 60 2.50 6.34 12.02
CA ILE A 60 1.62 7.40 11.53
C ILE A 60 1.73 7.66 10.02
N PRO A 61 2.92 7.77 9.40
CA PRO A 61 2.99 8.05 7.96
C PRO A 61 2.28 6.99 7.12
N THR A 62 2.29 5.73 7.55
CA THR A 62 1.55 4.62 6.90
C THR A 62 0.04 4.79 7.02
N ILE A 63 -0.47 5.14 8.20
CA ILE A 63 -1.90 5.37 8.42
C ILE A 63 -2.35 6.64 7.68
N LEU A 64 -1.51 7.68 7.66
CA LEU A 64 -1.74 8.89 6.87
C LEU A 64 -1.85 8.55 5.38
N GLN A 65 -0.94 7.73 4.84
CA GLN A 65 -0.96 7.34 3.43
C GLN A 65 -2.31 6.69 3.05
N GLN A 66 -2.86 5.85 3.94
CA GLN A 66 -4.16 5.19 3.72
C GLN A 66 -5.35 6.17 3.77
N THR A 67 -5.22 7.28 4.50
CA THR A 67 -6.31 8.26 4.70
C THR A 67 -6.29 9.43 3.72
N VAL A 68 -5.22 9.60 2.93
CA VAL A 68 -5.09 10.69 1.93
C VAL A 68 -6.31 10.82 0.99
N PRO A 69 -6.91 9.73 0.45
CA PRO A 69 -8.10 9.83 -0.39
C PRO A 69 -9.29 10.54 0.28
N PHE A 70 -9.53 10.22 1.55
CA PHE A 70 -10.58 10.85 2.34
C PHE A 70 -10.25 12.31 2.64
N VAL A 71 -8.98 12.62 2.92
CA VAL A 71 -8.54 13.99 3.12
C VAL A 71 -8.76 14.82 1.86
N ALA A 72 -8.48 14.30 0.67
CA ALA A 72 -8.76 14.97 -0.60
C ALA A 72 -10.27 15.20 -0.82
N LEU A 73 -11.11 14.21 -0.51
CA LEU A 73 -12.56 14.33 -0.57
C LEU A 73 -13.07 15.44 0.36
N PHE A 74 -12.75 15.35 1.66
CA PHE A 74 -13.24 16.29 2.67
C PHE A 74 -12.70 17.69 2.49
N SER A 75 -11.44 17.85 2.10
CA SER A 75 -10.85 19.16 1.82
C SER A 75 -11.48 19.83 0.60
N ALA A 76 -11.72 19.08 -0.48
CA ALA A 76 -12.44 19.57 -1.65
C ALA A 76 -13.86 19.99 -1.31
N MET A 77 -14.61 19.15 -0.56
CA MET A 77 -15.95 19.49 -0.09
C MET A 77 -15.92 20.75 0.77
N ALA A 78 -15.09 20.80 1.81
CA ALA A 78 -15.02 21.95 2.71
C ALA A 78 -14.65 23.25 1.96
N ALA A 79 -13.69 23.19 1.03
CA ALA A 79 -13.29 24.34 0.24
C ALA A 79 -14.41 24.82 -0.69
N LEU A 80 -15.02 23.93 -1.48
CA LEU A 80 -16.10 24.29 -2.40
C LEU A 80 -17.35 24.79 -1.67
N ILE A 81 -17.73 24.14 -0.57
CA ILE A 81 -18.86 24.55 0.27
C ILE A 81 -18.59 25.92 0.90
N SER A 82 -17.37 26.16 1.38
CA SER A 82 -16.98 27.47 1.93
C SER A 82 -17.08 28.58 0.88
N LEU A 83 -16.68 28.31 -0.36
CA LEU A 83 -16.77 29.29 -1.46
C LEU A 83 -18.22 29.54 -1.88
N ASN A 84 -19.05 28.49 -1.89
CA ASN A 84 -20.47 28.60 -2.20
C ASN A 84 -21.21 29.43 -1.13
N ARG A 85 -20.93 29.20 0.16
CA ARG A 85 -21.51 29.98 1.28
C ARG A 85 -21.13 31.47 1.26
N ARG A 86 -20.00 31.82 0.64
CA ARG A 86 -19.55 33.21 0.45
C ARG A 86 -20.02 33.81 -0.88
N TYR A 87 -20.85 33.10 -1.63
CA TYR A 87 -21.29 33.44 -2.99
C TYR A 87 -20.16 33.62 -4.02
N GLU A 88 -18.93 33.18 -3.70
CA GLU A 88 -17.77 33.35 -4.58
C GLU A 88 -17.92 32.51 -5.86
N LEU A 89 -18.46 31.29 -5.75
CA LEU A 89 -18.75 30.44 -6.93
C LEU A 89 -19.89 31.00 -7.78
N VAL A 90 -20.90 31.62 -7.15
CA VAL A 90 -22.04 32.22 -7.85
C VAL A 90 -21.57 33.42 -8.68
N VAL A 91 -20.79 34.32 -8.08
CA VAL A 91 -20.21 35.48 -8.78
C VAL A 91 -19.25 35.04 -9.89
N THR A 92 -18.44 34.00 -9.64
CA THR A 92 -17.53 33.43 -10.64
C THR A 92 -18.29 32.94 -11.88
N ARG A 93 -19.40 32.21 -11.69
CA ARG A 93 -20.24 31.73 -12.80
C ARG A 93 -20.98 32.87 -13.50
N ALA A 94 -21.47 33.87 -12.76
CA ALA A 94 -22.10 35.06 -13.32
C ALA A 94 -21.13 35.89 -14.19
N ALA A 95 -19.82 35.82 -13.91
CA ALA A 95 -18.77 36.43 -14.72
C ALA A 95 -18.42 35.61 -16.00
N GLY A 96 -19.18 34.56 -16.31
CA GLY A 96 -19.00 33.72 -17.50
C GLY A 96 -17.90 32.67 -17.39
N ILE A 97 -17.40 32.38 -16.19
CA ILE A 97 -16.38 31.36 -15.96
C ILE A 97 -17.05 29.98 -15.86
N SER A 98 -16.61 29.05 -16.71
CA SER A 98 -17.16 27.69 -16.78
C SER A 98 -16.81 26.83 -15.56
N VAL A 99 -17.56 25.75 -15.35
CA VAL A 99 -17.36 24.84 -14.20
C VAL A 99 -15.96 24.22 -14.24
N TRP A 100 -15.50 23.83 -15.43
CA TRP A 100 -14.18 23.28 -15.66
C TRP A 100 -13.05 24.26 -15.35
N GLN A 101 -13.25 25.54 -15.68
CA GLN A 101 -12.22 26.57 -15.46
C GLN A 101 -11.98 26.81 -13.97
N PHE A 102 -13.03 26.88 -13.15
CA PHE A 102 -12.85 27.07 -11.72
C PHE A 102 -12.54 25.78 -10.95
N LEU A 103 -12.88 24.59 -11.47
CA LEU A 103 -12.49 23.30 -10.87
C LEU A 103 -11.03 22.92 -11.14
N ARG A 104 -10.45 23.36 -12.27
CA ARG A 104 -9.05 23.12 -12.62
C ARG A 104 -8.04 23.33 -11.48
N PRO A 105 -8.07 24.42 -10.68
CA PRO A 105 -7.15 24.59 -9.55
C PRO A 105 -7.34 23.54 -8.44
N PHE A 106 -8.56 23.03 -8.21
CA PHE A 106 -8.80 21.95 -7.24
C PHE A 106 -8.24 20.63 -7.74
N VAL A 107 -8.50 20.30 -9.02
CA VAL A 107 -7.96 19.10 -9.68
C VAL A 107 -6.43 19.12 -9.68
N LEU A 108 -5.82 20.26 -10.03
CA LEU A 108 -4.37 20.42 -9.98
C LEU A 108 -3.83 20.28 -8.57
N GLY A 109 -4.50 20.88 -7.57
CA GLY A 109 -4.13 20.72 -6.17
C GLY A 109 -4.18 19.27 -5.70
N ALA A 110 -5.25 18.54 -6.03
CA ALA A 110 -5.42 17.14 -5.69
C ALA A 110 -4.34 16.26 -6.33
N PHE A 111 -4.05 16.49 -7.61
CA PHE A 111 -2.98 15.80 -8.32
C PHE A 111 -1.61 16.04 -7.66
N LEU A 112 -1.27 17.30 -7.36
CA LEU A 112 0.01 17.63 -6.71
C LEU A 112 0.14 17.04 -5.31
N VAL A 113 -0.93 17.07 -4.51
CA VAL A 113 -0.97 16.40 -3.19
C VAL A 113 -0.77 14.90 -3.34
N GLY A 114 -1.34 14.29 -4.38
CA GLY A 114 -1.17 12.87 -4.65
C GLY A 114 0.26 12.52 -5.08
N VAL A 115 0.87 13.32 -5.94
CA VAL A 115 2.29 13.16 -6.31
C VAL A 115 3.18 13.29 -5.06
N LEU A 116 2.92 14.28 -4.20
CA LEU A 116 3.63 14.42 -2.93
C LEU A 116 3.43 13.20 -2.02
N ALA A 117 2.23 12.63 -1.98
CA ALA A 117 1.94 11.43 -1.19
C ALA A 117 2.74 10.22 -1.70
N VAL A 118 2.92 10.06 -3.01
CA VAL A 118 3.73 8.97 -3.58
C VAL A 118 5.22 9.21 -3.39
N VAL A 119 5.71 10.43 -3.64
CA VAL A 119 7.15 10.72 -3.68
C VAL A 119 7.74 10.94 -2.28
N ALA A 120 6.98 11.51 -1.34
CA ALA A 120 7.47 11.83 -0.01
C ALA A 120 6.83 10.97 1.09
N LEU A 121 5.50 10.89 1.12
CA LEU A 121 4.81 10.20 2.20
C LEU A 121 5.01 8.67 2.15
N ASN A 122 5.02 8.06 0.96
CA ASN A 122 5.23 6.62 0.85
C ASN A 122 6.63 6.13 1.27
N PRO A 123 7.75 6.75 0.81
CA PRO A 123 9.06 6.37 1.32
C PRO A 123 9.20 6.56 2.84
N LEU A 124 8.60 7.63 3.38
CA LEU A 124 8.55 7.89 4.82
C LEU A 124 7.74 6.82 5.57
N ALA A 125 6.60 6.38 5.02
CA ALA A 125 5.77 5.30 5.54
C ALA A 125 6.49 3.96 5.55
N ALA A 126 7.15 3.60 4.45
CA ALA A 126 7.93 2.38 4.36
C ALA A 126 9.11 2.38 5.33
N TRP A 127 9.83 3.49 5.47
CA TRP A 127 10.89 3.64 6.47
C TRP A 127 10.36 3.53 7.91
N GLY A 128 9.26 4.21 8.21
CA GLY A 128 8.60 4.16 9.52
C GLY A 128 8.14 2.76 9.88
N THR A 129 7.51 2.05 8.94
CA THR A 129 7.05 0.67 9.13
C THR A 129 8.21 -0.26 9.49
N LYS A 130 9.33 -0.20 8.75
CA LYS A 130 10.53 -0.99 9.06
C LYS A 130 11.08 -0.69 10.47
N ARG A 131 11.08 0.58 10.89
CA ARG A 131 11.58 0.95 12.22
C ARG A 131 10.62 0.51 13.34
N ALA A 132 9.31 0.58 13.09
CA ALA A 132 8.29 0.10 14.01
C ALA A 132 8.37 -1.43 14.19
N GLU A 133 8.55 -2.18 13.10
CA GLU A 133 8.73 -3.63 13.12
C GLU A 133 10.00 -4.03 13.88
N ALA A 134 11.10 -3.31 13.70
CA ALA A 134 12.34 -3.55 14.46
C ALA A 134 12.16 -3.34 15.97
N LEU A 135 11.47 -2.27 16.38
CA LEU A 135 11.16 -2.02 17.80
C LEU A 135 10.22 -3.08 18.38
N GLU A 136 9.23 -3.54 17.60
CA GLU A 136 8.32 -4.59 18.04
C GLU A 136 9.04 -5.94 18.22
N ALA A 137 10.02 -6.24 17.35
CA ALA A 137 10.86 -7.42 17.48
C ALA A 137 11.73 -7.41 18.75
N GLU A 138 12.27 -6.25 19.12
CA GLU A 138 13.05 -6.07 20.37
C GLU A 138 12.20 -6.32 21.63
N TRP A 139 10.90 -6.00 21.61
CA TRP A 139 10.00 -6.19 22.76
C TRP A 139 9.41 -7.60 22.88
N GLY A 140 9.82 -8.53 22.02
CA GLY A 140 9.44 -9.95 22.15
C GLY A 140 7.95 -10.22 21.94
N SER A 141 7.24 -9.37 21.18
CA SER A 141 5.84 -9.63 20.81
C SER A 141 5.77 -10.96 20.04
N SER A 142 4.95 -11.92 20.50
CA SER A 142 4.85 -13.29 19.94
C SER A 142 4.47 -13.34 18.45
N ARG A 143 4.15 -12.21 17.81
CA ARG A 143 3.97 -12.09 16.35
C ARG A 143 5.29 -12.15 15.57
N SER A 144 6.41 -11.70 16.14
CA SER A 144 7.72 -11.78 15.48
C SER A 144 8.23 -13.23 15.43
N ALA A 145 7.95 -14.03 16.47
CA ALA A 145 8.25 -15.46 16.49
C ALA A 145 7.44 -16.25 15.45
N GLN A 146 6.24 -15.81 15.10
CA GLN A 146 5.38 -16.44 14.09
C GLN A 146 5.70 -15.98 12.65
N SER A 147 6.43 -14.87 12.50
CA SER A 147 6.96 -14.38 11.21
C SER A 147 8.31 -15.02 10.82
N ASN A 148 8.93 -15.81 11.70
CA ASN A 148 10.21 -16.48 11.43
C ASN A 148 10.07 -17.83 10.70
N SER A 149 8.86 -18.28 10.36
CA SER A 149 8.69 -19.41 9.44
C SER A 149 8.85 -18.91 8.01
N ILE A 150 9.74 -19.48 7.22
CA ILE A 150 9.76 -19.19 5.78
C ILE A 150 8.44 -19.69 5.18
N PRO A 151 7.61 -18.83 4.57
CA PRO A 151 6.57 -19.32 3.68
C PRO A 151 7.27 -20.07 2.55
N TRP A 152 6.92 -21.34 2.38
CA TRP A 152 7.49 -22.28 1.40
C TRP A 152 7.97 -21.59 0.12
N LEU A 153 9.28 -21.64 -0.13
CA LEU A 153 9.95 -20.94 -1.21
C LEU A 153 10.15 -21.89 -2.39
N ARG A 154 9.40 -21.70 -3.48
CA ARG A 154 9.60 -22.44 -4.73
C ARG A 154 10.66 -21.77 -5.59
N GLN A 155 11.78 -22.43 -5.84
CA GLN A 155 12.81 -21.99 -6.78
C GLN A 155 12.83 -22.88 -8.01
N ILE A 156 13.02 -22.29 -9.18
CA ILE A 156 13.26 -23.00 -10.44
C ILE A 156 14.65 -22.58 -10.92
N TYR A 157 15.58 -23.54 -10.95
CA TYR A 157 16.96 -23.30 -11.35
C TYR A 157 17.47 -24.46 -12.19
N ASP A 158 18.07 -24.16 -13.35
CA ASP A 158 18.67 -25.15 -14.25
C ASP A 158 17.72 -26.31 -14.62
N GLY A 159 16.43 -26.00 -14.83
CA GLY A 159 15.39 -26.98 -15.15
C GLY A 159 14.91 -27.83 -13.95
N THR A 160 15.46 -27.61 -12.75
CA THR A 160 15.01 -28.26 -11.51
C THR A 160 14.03 -27.36 -10.75
N ASP A 161 12.84 -27.91 -10.45
CA ASP A 161 11.81 -27.25 -9.64
C ASP A 161 11.89 -27.77 -8.20
N THR A 162 12.11 -26.86 -7.27
CA THR A 162 12.37 -27.22 -5.87
C THR A 162 11.60 -26.30 -4.94
N ILE A 163 10.92 -26.86 -3.93
CA ILE A 163 10.28 -26.09 -2.86
C ILE A 163 11.09 -26.25 -1.57
N ILE A 164 11.47 -25.14 -0.95
CA ILE A 164 12.23 -25.07 0.30
C ILE A 164 11.33 -24.48 1.39
N GLY A 165 11.04 -25.25 2.44
CA GLY A 165 10.40 -24.78 3.65
C GLY A 165 11.36 -24.80 4.84
N ALA A 166 11.24 -23.87 5.78
CA ALA A 166 12.03 -23.87 7.01
C ALA A 166 11.18 -23.50 8.21
N ARG A 167 11.43 -24.14 9.36
CA ARG A 167 10.70 -23.84 10.60
C ARG A 167 11.10 -22.48 11.18
N SER A 168 12.38 -22.13 11.08
CA SER A 168 12.90 -20.89 11.64
C SER A 168 14.00 -20.32 10.74
N VAL A 169 14.00 -19.00 10.63
CA VAL A 169 15.06 -18.21 9.99
C VAL A 169 15.92 -17.53 11.05
N GLN A 170 17.23 -17.57 10.85
CA GLN A 170 18.23 -16.86 11.65
C GLN A 170 19.14 -16.04 10.74
N ASN A 171 19.91 -15.13 11.35
CA ASN A 171 20.93 -14.32 10.66
C ASN A 171 20.38 -13.60 9.42
N GLY A 172 19.16 -13.05 9.53
CA GLY A 172 18.50 -12.32 8.45
C GLY A 172 18.38 -13.15 7.17
N GLY A 173 17.74 -14.32 7.18
CA GLY A 173 17.50 -15.08 5.95
C GLY A 173 18.69 -15.91 5.44
N THR A 174 19.89 -15.70 5.98
CA THR A 174 21.11 -16.41 5.52
C THR A 174 21.24 -17.80 6.15
N GLU A 175 20.57 -18.05 7.27
CA GLU A 175 20.58 -19.35 7.93
C GLU A 175 19.17 -19.84 8.23
N LEU A 176 18.88 -21.07 7.82
CA LEU A 176 17.59 -21.73 7.97
C LEU A 176 17.72 -22.92 8.91
N ILE A 177 16.73 -23.13 9.77
CA ILE A 177 16.69 -24.24 10.73
C ILE A 177 15.49 -25.14 10.46
N ASN A 178 15.73 -26.45 10.50
CA ASN A 178 14.79 -27.52 10.15
C ASN A 178 14.18 -27.27 8.77
N VAL A 179 15.01 -27.50 7.76
CA VAL A 179 14.72 -27.21 6.36
C VAL A 179 14.19 -28.47 5.68
N THR A 180 13.10 -28.34 4.95
CA THR A 180 12.57 -29.38 4.08
C THR A 180 12.66 -28.89 2.65
N VAL A 181 13.33 -29.66 1.82
CA VAL A 181 13.52 -29.41 0.39
C VAL A 181 12.79 -30.51 -0.38
N ILE A 182 11.89 -30.13 -1.28
CA ILE A 182 11.10 -31.06 -2.11
C ILE A 182 11.40 -30.78 -3.57
N HIS A 183 11.83 -31.81 -4.30
CA HIS A 183 12.16 -31.74 -5.72
C HIS A 183 11.02 -32.31 -6.55
N PHE A 184 10.64 -31.59 -7.61
CA PHE A 184 9.56 -31.95 -8.52
C PHE A 184 10.11 -32.35 -9.90
N ASP A 185 9.44 -33.29 -10.55
CA ASP A 185 9.64 -33.57 -11.98
C ASP A 185 8.91 -32.52 -12.85
N PRO A 186 9.20 -32.46 -14.17
CA PRO A 186 8.46 -31.58 -15.09
C PRO A 186 6.95 -31.85 -15.16
N GLN A 187 6.47 -32.98 -14.63
CA GLN A 187 5.08 -33.40 -14.57
C GLN A 187 4.41 -33.06 -13.22
N GLY A 188 5.13 -32.47 -12.26
CA GLY A 188 4.66 -32.09 -10.93
C GLY A 188 4.70 -33.20 -9.87
N THR A 189 5.32 -34.35 -10.13
CA THR A 189 5.49 -35.45 -9.17
C THR A 189 6.70 -35.21 -8.27
N ILE A 190 6.58 -35.57 -7.00
CA ILE A 190 7.70 -35.48 -6.03
C ILE A 190 8.71 -36.60 -6.32
N ILE A 191 9.92 -36.22 -6.71
CA ILE A 191 11.02 -37.16 -6.98
C ILE A 191 11.80 -37.45 -5.69
N LEU A 192 12.11 -36.40 -4.93
CA LEU A 192 13.05 -36.43 -3.81
C LEU A 192 12.62 -35.44 -2.74
N ARG A 193 12.71 -35.87 -1.48
CA ARG A 193 12.59 -35.01 -0.30
C ARG A 193 13.89 -35.05 0.49
N GLN A 194 14.39 -33.90 0.88
CA GLN A 194 15.58 -33.77 1.73
C GLN A 194 15.20 -32.98 2.97
N ASP A 195 15.31 -33.60 4.14
CA ASP A 195 15.13 -32.92 5.43
C ASP A 195 16.51 -32.65 6.06
N ALA A 196 16.83 -31.38 6.28
CA ALA A 196 18.11 -30.92 6.80
C ALA A 196 17.95 -30.21 8.14
N LYS A 197 18.94 -30.35 9.02
CA LYS A 197 18.94 -29.66 10.33
C LYS A 197 19.14 -28.16 10.16
N SER A 198 20.06 -27.77 9.28
CA SER A 198 20.26 -26.37 8.92
C SER A 198 20.62 -26.21 7.44
N ALA A 199 20.35 -25.04 6.89
CA ALA A 199 20.86 -24.62 5.58
C ALA A 199 21.45 -23.22 5.70
N LYS A 200 22.68 -23.03 5.21
CA LYS A 200 23.33 -21.72 5.15
C LYS A 200 23.43 -21.27 3.69
N LEU A 201 23.00 -20.05 3.41
CA LEU A 201 23.12 -19.45 2.08
C LEU A 201 24.55 -18.94 1.91
N GLU A 202 25.23 -19.45 0.90
CA GLU A 202 26.52 -18.97 0.41
C GLU A 202 26.33 -18.48 -1.03
N ASP A 203 27.35 -17.86 -1.63
CA ASP A 203 27.25 -17.31 -2.99
C ASP A 203 26.95 -18.40 -4.03
N GLY A 204 25.68 -18.48 -4.43
CA GLY A 204 25.20 -19.38 -5.49
C GLY A 204 24.74 -20.77 -5.02
N TYR A 205 24.73 -21.08 -3.71
CA TYR A 205 24.23 -22.36 -3.20
C TYR A 205 23.79 -22.30 -1.73
N TRP A 206 22.81 -23.14 -1.39
CA TRP A 206 22.47 -23.51 -0.03
C TRP A 206 23.33 -24.68 0.44
N LEU A 207 24.09 -24.47 1.51
CA LEU A 207 24.84 -25.51 2.19
C LEU A 207 23.95 -26.16 3.26
N LEU A 208 23.33 -27.29 2.92
CA LEU A 208 22.49 -28.07 3.81
C LEU A 208 23.36 -28.97 4.70
N LYS A 209 23.11 -28.98 6.01
CA LYS A 209 23.82 -29.81 6.99
C LYS A 209 22.88 -30.82 7.66
N GLY A 210 23.38 -32.04 7.82
CA GLY A 210 22.65 -33.14 8.46
C GLY A 210 21.39 -33.52 7.69
N VAL A 211 21.57 -33.86 6.41
CA VAL A 211 20.50 -34.10 5.45
C VAL A 211 20.05 -35.57 5.52
N THR A 212 18.74 -35.77 5.51
CA THR A 212 18.12 -37.08 5.32
C THR A 212 17.34 -37.04 4.02
N GLU A 213 17.82 -37.80 3.03
CA GLU A 213 17.18 -37.92 1.73
C GLU A 213 16.20 -39.07 1.73
N SER A 214 14.96 -38.81 1.33
CA SER A 214 13.92 -39.81 1.13
C SER A 214 13.35 -39.65 -0.28
N GLY A 215 13.47 -40.70 -1.10
CA GLY A 215 13.01 -40.70 -2.49
C GLY A 215 12.07 -41.87 -2.76
N ASN A 216 11.34 -41.80 -3.86
CA ASN A 216 10.35 -42.81 -4.20
C ASN A 216 11.02 -44.18 -4.39
N GLY A 217 10.72 -45.15 -3.51
CA GLY A 217 11.28 -46.51 -3.55
C GLY A 217 12.75 -46.67 -3.09
N ARG A 218 13.36 -45.66 -2.47
CA ARG A 218 14.74 -45.74 -1.93
C ARG A 218 14.75 -45.64 -0.41
N LEU A 219 15.61 -46.42 0.24
CA LEU A 219 15.85 -46.31 1.68
C LEU A 219 16.42 -44.93 2.03
N PRO A 220 16.04 -44.33 3.18
CA PRO A 220 16.53 -43.02 3.57
C PRO A 220 18.05 -42.98 3.67
N ARG A 221 18.70 -42.07 2.95
CA ARG A 221 20.15 -41.88 3.00
C ARG A 221 20.48 -40.66 3.84
N ARG A 222 21.38 -40.83 4.80
CA ARG A 222 21.88 -39.73 5.63
C ARG A 222 23.18 -39.19 5.03
N LEU A 223 23.20 -37.89 4.76
CA LEU A 223 24.34 -37.16 4.24
C LEU A 223 24.73 -36.07 5.23
N GLU A 224 26.03 -35.87 5.44
CA GLU A 224 26.49 -34.83 6.36
C GLU A 224 26.31 -33.43 5.79
N THR A 225 26.59 -33.26 4.50
CA THR A 225 26.49 -31.98 3.81
C THR A 225 26.04 -32.17 2.37
N VAL A 226 25.11 -31.33 1.92
CA VAL A 226 24.64 -31.27 0.52
C VAL A 226 24.65 -29.83 0.05
N GLN A 227 25.14 -29.60 -1.16
CA GLN A 227 25.07 -28.29 -1.81
C GLN A 227 23.88 -28.27 -2.76
N LEU A 228 22.90 -27.41 -2.47
CA LEU A 228 21.77 -27.14 -3.34
C LEU A 228 22.04 -25.82 -4.06
N ARG A 229 22.32 -25.89 -5.37
CA ARG A 229 22.55 -24.67 -6.16
C ARG A 229 21.31 -23.78 -6.11
N THR A 230 21.55 -22.49 -5.98
CA THR A 230 20.48 -21.49 -5.94
C THR A 230 20.96 -20.20 -6.57
N ASN A 231 20.03 -19.47 -7.18
CA ASN A 231 20.24 -18.10 -7.59
C ASN A 231 19.74 -17.09 -6.51
N LEU A 232 19.22 -17.59 -5.38
CA LEU A 232 18.71 -16.76 -4.29
C LEU A 232 19.84 -15.94 -3.65
N LYS A 233 19.62 -14.63 -3.53
CA LYS A 233 20.47 -13.73 -2.74
C LYS A 233 19.91 -13.57 -1.33
N ALA A 234 20.78 -13.31 -0.35
CA ALA A 234 20.39 -13.11 1.05
C ALA A 234 19.32 -12.02 1.23
N ASP A 235 19.42 -10.94 0.45
CA ASP A 235 18.45 -9.84 0.43
C ASP A 235 17.03 -10.32 0.10
N PHE A 236 16.89 -11.35 -0.74
CA PHE A 236 15.61 -11.85 -1.22
C PHE A 236 14.86 -12.70 -0.17
N VAL A 237 15.60 -13.44 0.67
CA VAL A 237 15.01 -14.28 1.73
C VAL A 237 14.47 -13.42 2.88
N GLN A 238 15.14 -12.31 3.20
CA GLN A 238 14.64 -11.33 4.18
C GLN A 238 13.36 -10.63 3.68
N GLU A 239 13.30 -10.35 2.38
CA GLU A 239 12.27 -9.48 1.81
C GLU A 239 10.95 -10.18 1.50
N ARG A 240 10.95 -11.52 1.33
CA ARG A 240 9.72 -12.34 1.24
C ARG A 240 8.87 -12.32 2.52
N LEU A 241 9.42 -11.86 3.65
CA LEU A 241 8.69 -11.64 4.90
C LEU A 241 8.08 -10.24 4.99
N ALA A 242 8.51 -9.30 4.14
CA ALA A 242 7.96 -7.94 4.11
C ALA A 242 6.69 -7.90 3.25
N LYS A 243 5.62 -7.32 3.79
CA LYS A 243 4.38 -7.06 3.04
C LYS A 243 4.71 -6.16 1.84
N ALA A 244 4.16 -6.44 0.66
CA ALA A 244 4.37 -5.60 -0.53
C ALA A 244 4.05 -4.10 -0.27
N ASP A 245 3.12 -3.82 0.65
CA ASP A 245 2.75 -2.46 1.06
C ASP A 245 3.84 -1.70 1.84
N SER A 246 4.85 -2.38 2.42
CA SER A 246 5.96 -1.74 3.16
C SER A 246 7.20 -1.46 2.29
N ILE A 247 7.13 -1.79 0.99
CA ILE A 247 8.20 -1.49 0.03
C ILE A 247 8.10 -0.02 -0.39
N GLN A 248 9.24 0.68 -0.41
CA GLN A 248 9.35 2.06 -0.88
C GLN A 248 9.04 2.15 -2.38
N PHE A 249 8.27 3.16 -2.79
CA PHE A 249 7.89 3.39 -4.20
C PHE A 249 9.06 3.27 -5.19
N PHE A 250 10.22 3.84 -4.86
CA PHE A 250 11.40 3.84 -5.74
C PHE A 250 12.05 2.45 -5.87
N ASP A 251 11.90 1.58 -4.89
CA ASP A 251 12.46 0.23 -4.89
C ASP A 251 11.58 -0.78 -5.62
N LEU A 252 10.28 -0.50 -5.78
CA LEU A 252 9.30 -1.43 -6.32
C LEU A 252 9.66 -1.96 -7.71
N PRO A 253 10.03 -1.12 -8.72
CA PRO A 253 10.34 -1.61 -10.05
C PRO A 253 11.52 -2.59 -10.07
N HIS A 254 12.60 -2.25 -9.36
CA HIS A 254 13.78 -3.11 -9.27
C HIS A 254 13.45 -4.44 -8.59
N LYS A 255 12.65 -4.41 -7.51
CA LYS A 255 12.24 -5.64 -6.80
C LYS A 255 11.32 -6.53 -7.63
N ILE A 256 10.47 -5.94 -8.46
CA ILE A 256 9.63 -6.68 -9.42
C ILE A 256 10.53 -7.40 -10.44
N ASP A 257 11.53 -6.71 -11.02
CA ASP A 257 12.43 -7.32 -11.99
C ASP A 257 13.26 -8.45 -11.38
N VAL A 258 13.76 -8.24 -10.16
CA VAL A 258 14.49 -9.27 -9.40
C VAL A 258 13.59 -10.47 -9.11
N ALA A 259 12.38 -10.26 -8.56
CA ALA A 259 11.44 -11.35 -8.28
C ALA A 259 11.03 -12.12 -9.55
N ARG A 260 10.84 -11.41 -10.67
CA ARG A 260 10.53 -12.01 -11.97
C ARG A 260 11.69 -12.85 -12.50
N SER A 261 12.93 -12.41 -12.35
CA SER A 261 14.12 -13.17 -12.76
C SER A 261 14.25 -14.53 -12.05
N PHE A 262 13.63 -14.64 -10.87
CA PHE A 262 13.59 -15.86 -10.07
C PHE A 262 12.31 -16.69 -10.26
N GLY A 263 11.42 -16.30 -11.18
CA GLY A 263 10.18 -17.02 -11.46
C GLY A 263 9.12 -16.90 -10.37
N PHE A 264 9.22 -15.89 -9.50
CA PHE A 264 8.23 -15.65 -8.44
C PHE A 264 7.06 -14.81 -8.92
N SER A 265 5.88 -15.04 -8.33
CA SER A 265 4.69 -14.21 -8.54
C SER A 265 4.96 -12.76 -8.12
N THR A 266 4.85 -11.84 -9.06
CA THR A 266 5.04 -10.39 -8.87
C THR A 266 3.72 -9.64 -8.69
N ASP A 267 2.57 -10.32 -8.78
CA ASP A 267 1.23 -9.72 -8.82
C ASP A 267 0.97 -8.71 -7.69
N ALA A 268 1.35 -9.05 -6.46
CA ALA A 268 1.20 -8.16 -5.29
C ALA A 268 2.07 -6.89 -5.40
N MET A 269 3.32 -7.02 -5.86
CA MET A 269 4.24 -5.88 -6.01
C MET A 269 3.83 -5.01 -7.20
N GLU A 270 3.45 -5.62 -8.32
CA GLU A 270 2.95 -4.91 -9.50
C GLU A 270 1.64 -4.17 -9.20
N THR A 271 0.73 -4.81 -8.46
CA THR A 271 -0.54 -4.18 -8.05
C THR A 271 -0.28 -3.00 -7.12
N GLN A 272 0.65 -3.15 -6.19
CA GLN A 272 1.08 -2.06 -5.32
C GLN A 272 1.67 -0.89 -6.13
N LEU A 273 2.58 -1.18 -7.06
CA LEU A 273 3.19 -0.17 -7.94
C LEU A 273 2.12 0.61 -8.72
N HIS A 274 1.20 -0.11 -9.38
CA HIS A 274 0.14 0.55 -10.14
C HIS A 274 -0.84 1.31 -9.23
N SER A 275 -1.10 0.84 -8.01
CA SER A 275 -1.97 1.56 -7.05
C SER A 275 -1.34 2.85 -6.55
N LEU A 276 -0.01 2.89 -6.38
CA LEU A 276 0.72 4.10 -6.06
C LEU A 276 0.74 5.07 -7.25
N LEU A 277 0.92 4.56 -8.47
CA LEU A 277 0.87 5.37 -9.69
C LEU A 277 -0.52 5.95 -9.97
N SER A 278 -1.59 5.21 -9.63
CA SER A 278 -2.96 5.69 -9.80
C SER A 278 -3.44 6.60 -8.65
N LEU A 279 -2.72 6.66 -7.53
CA LEU A 279 -3.10 7.46 -6.36
C LEU A 279 -3.33 8.96 -6.68
N PRO A 280 -2.49 9.67 -7.46
CA PRO A 280 -2.75 11.07 -7.79
C PRO A 280 -4.07 11.28 -8.55
N LEU A 281 -4.41 10.35 -9.44
CA LEU A 281 -5.67 10.39 -10.18
C LEU A 281 -6.86 9.95 -9.30
N LEU A 282 -6.63 9.06 -8.34
CA LEU A 282 -7.62 8.72 -7.34
C LEU A 282 -7.99 9.94 -6.48
N LEU A 283 -7.02 10.76 -6.10
CA LEU A 283 -7.31 12.01 -5.38
C LEU A 283 -8.11 12.98 -6.26
N VAL A 284 -7.78 13.07 -7.55
CA VAL A 284 -8.58 13.84 -8.52
C VAL A 284 -10.02 13.31 -8.58
N ALA A 285 -10.22 11.99 -8.63
CA ALA A 285 -11.55 11.38 -8.62
C ALA A 285 -12.34 11.74 -7.35
N MET A 286 -11.69 11.68 -6.18
CA MET A 286 -12.29 12.10 -4.90
C MET A 286 -12.68 13.58 -4.92
N THR A 287 -11.84 14.45 -5.48
CA THR A 287 -12.14 15.88 -5.66
C THR A 287 -13.30 16.11 -6.64
N LEU A 288 -13.42 15.32 -7.72
CA LEU A 288 -14.56 15.41 -8.65
C LEU A 288 -15.86 14.96 -7.99
N ILE A 289 -15.84 13.90 -7.18
CA ILE A 289 -17.00 13.46 -6.37
C ILE A 289 -17.42 14.59 -5.42
N ALA A 290 -16.46 15.21 -4.72
CA ALA A 290 -16.72 16.37 -3.87
C ALA A 290 -17.35 17.53 -4.66
N ALA A 291 -16.89 17.78 -5.89
CA ALA A 291 -17.44 18.82 -6.76
C ALA A 291 -18.88 18.54 -7.19
N CYS A 292 -19.20 17.32 -7.63
CA CYS A 292 -20.55 16.91 -8.03
C CYS A 292 -21.60 17.20 -6.96
N VAL A 293 -21.20 17.03 -5.70
CA VAL A 293 -22.03 17.21 -4.51
C VAL A 293 -22.05 18.66 -4.05
N SER A 294 -20.95 19.39 -4.28
CA SER A 294 -20.79 20.76 -3.79
C SER A 294 -21.43 21.82 -4.69
N LEU A 295 -21.55 21.52 -5.99
CA LEU A 295 -22.00 22.47 -7.01
C LEU A 295 -23.51 22.49 -7.25
N LYS A 296 -24.26 21.51 -6.72
CA LYS A 296 -25.72 21.51 -6.84
C LYS A 296 -26.31 22.66 -5.99
N PHE A 297 -26.67 23.75 -6.65
CA PHE A 297 -27.24 24.94 -6.01
C PHE A 297 -28.63 24.64 -5.43
N SER A 298 -28.71 24.40 -4.12
CA SER A 298 -29.98 24.40 -3.42
C SER A 298 -30.31 25.83 -2.99
N ARG A 299 -31.46 26.35 -3.44
CA ARG A 299 -31.98 27.70 -3.19
C ARG A 299 -32.01 28.10 -1.71
N PHE A 300 -31.99 27.14 -0.79
CA PHE A 300 -31.83 27.35 0.64
C PHE A 300 -31.08 26.15 1.22
N ASN A 301 -29.86 26.41 1.73
CA ASN A 301 -29.02 25.47 2.46
C ASN A 301 -28.64 24.20 1.67
N GLN A 302 -27.35 23.90 1.61
CA GLN A 302 -26.90 22.66 0.99
C GLN A 302 -27.51 21.47 1.75
N SER A 303 -28.30 20.66 1.04
CA SER A 303 -29.03 19.57 1.69
C SER A 303 -28.04 18.62 2.35
N ARG A 304 -28.22 18.35 3.65
CA ARG A 304 -27.41 17.37 4.41
C ARG A 304 -27.36 16.01 3.70
N SER A 305 -28.44 15.64 3.00
CA SER A 305 -28.53 14.41 2.20
C SER A 305 -27.54 14.40 1.03
N VAL A 306 -27.30 15.55 0.39
CA VAL A 306 -26.34 15.66 -0.73
C VAL A 306 -24.92 15.47 -0.22
N ILE A 307 -24.56 16.15 0.89
CA ILE A 307 -23.25 15.99 1.56
C ILE A 307 -23.03 14.52 1.95
N LEU A 308 -24.04 13.88 2.56
CA LEU A 308 -23.98 12.46 2.93
C LEU A 308 -23.77 11.57 1.71
N GLY A 309 -24.45 11.85 0.59
CA GLY A 309 -24.29 11.12 -0.66
C GLY A 309 -22.86 11.21 -1.22
N GLY A 310 -22.21 12.36 -1.09
CA GLY A 310 -20.80 12.54 -1.50
C GLY A 310 -19.82 11.73 -0.64
N ILE A 311 -20.02 11.76 0.68
CA ILE A 311 -19.22 10.97 1.62
C ILE A 311 -19.39 9.47 1.33
N LEU A 312 -20.64 9.02 1.14
CA LEU A 312 -20.95 7.63 0.82
C LEU A 312 -20.33 7.21 -0.52
N SER A 313 -20.40 8.07 -1.55
CA SER A 313 -19.80 7.79 -2.86
C SER A 313 -18.28 7.66 -2.78
N GLY A 314 -17.61 8.55 -2.04
CA GLY A 314 -16.17 8.44 -1.80
C GLY A 314 -15.79 7.19 -1.01
N PHE A 315 -16.60 6.82 0.00
CA PHE A 315 -16.40 5.59 0.76
C PHE A 315 -16.58 4.33 -0.12
N VAL A 316 -17.62 4.28 -0.95
CA VAL A 316 -17.83 3.17 -1.90
C VAL A 316 -16.64 3.06 -2.86
N LEU A 317 -16.15 4.18 -3.41
CA LEU A 317 -14.97 4.17 -4.27
C LEU A 317 -13.74 3.62 -3.55
N TYR A 318 -13.52 4.02 -2.28
CA TYR A 318 -12.43 3.48 -1.48
C TYR A 318 -12.55 1.97 -1.28
N VAL A 319 -13.73 1.48 -0.86
CA VAL A 319 -13.97 0.05 -0.64
C VAL A 319 -13.76 -0.75 -1.93
N VAL A 320 -14.31 -0.28 -3.05
CA VAL A 320 -14.09 -0.92 -4.36
C VAL A 320 -12.61 -0.95 -4.71
N THR A 321 -11.89 0.15 -4.50
CA THR A 321 -10.44 0.20 -4.77
C THR A 321 -9.67 -0.81 -3.93
N VAL A 322 -9.97 -0.94 -2.63
CA VAL A 322 -9.32 -1.89 -1.74
C VAL A 322 -9.62 -3.34 -2.14
N LEU A 323 -10.89 -3.65 -2.45
CA LEU A 323 -11.29 -5.00 -2.86
C LEU A 323 -10.64 -5.41 -4.18
N VAL A 324 -10.68 -4.53 -5.18
CA VAL A 324 -10.09 -4.79 -6.49
C VAL A 324 -8.56 -4.89 -6.37
N LYS A 325 -7.91 -4.05 -5.55
CA LYS A 325 -6.48 -4.16 -5.23
C LYS A 325 -6.16 -5.53 -4.61
N ALA A 326 -6.99 -6.05 -3.71
CA ALA A 326 -6.78 -7.37 -3.12
C ALA A 326 -6.87 -8.50 -4.16
N PHE A 327 -7.79 -8.41 -5.12
CA PHE A 327 -7.86 -9.37 -6.24
C PHE A 327 -6.65 -9.26 -7.18
N GLY A 328 -6.15 -8.05 -7.41
CA GLY A 328 -4.90 -7.82 -8.14
C GLY A 328 -3.71 -8.48 -7.44
N SER A 329 -3.57 -8.25 -6.14
CA SER A 329 -2.49 -8.84 -5.34
C SER A 329 -2.54 -10.36 -5.24
N SER A 330 -3.71 -10.97 -5.46
CA SER A 330 -3.90 -12.42 -5.45
C SER A 330 -3.69 -13.06 -6.83
N GLY A 331 -3.38 -12.27 -7.87
CA GLY A 331 -3.22 -12.76 -9.24
C GLY A 331 -4.53 -13.12 -9.97
N ILE A 332 -5.70 -12.82 -9.37
CA ILE A 332 -7.01 -13.10 -9.99
C ILE A 332 -7.32 -12.10 -11.10
N VAL A 333 -6.98 -10.83 -10.87
CA VAL A 333 -7.19 -9.73 -11.81
C VAL A 333 -5.82 -9.18 -12.21
N PRO A 334 -5.59 -8.83 -13.50
CA PRO A 334 -4.33 -8.21 -13.90
C PRO A 334 -4.01 -6.96 -13.05
N PRO A 335 -2.79 -6.81 -12.53
CA PRO A 335 -2.39 -5.71 -11.65
C PRO A 335 -2.75 -4.31 -12.15
N PHE A 336 -2.57 -4.08 -13.46
CA PHE A 336 -2.92 -2.82 -14.10
C PHE A 336 -4.42 -2.52 -14.02
N VAL A 337 -5.26 -3.50 -14.38
CA VAL A 337 -6.73 -3.33 -14.33
C VAL A 337 -7.17 -3.09 -12.88
N ALA A 338 -6.57 -3.82 -11.95
CA ALA A 338 -6.95 -3.74 -10.55
C ALA A 338 -6.76 -2.32 -9.96
N ALA A 339 -5.67 -1.66 -10.30
CA ALA A 339 -5.34 -0.34 -9.78
C ALA A 339 -5.99 0.83 -10.52
N TRP A 340 -6.24 0.70 -11.83
CA TRP A 340 -6.69 1.81 -12.68
C TRP A 340 -8.19 1.84 -12.90
N LEU A 341 -8.86 0.68 -12.93
CA LEU A 341 -10.28 0.60 -13.26
C LEU A 341 -11.16 1.43 -12.31
N PRO A 342 -11.04 1.34 -10.97
CA PRO A 342 -11.88 2.14 -10.07
C PRO A 342 -11.69 3.65 -10.28
N VAL A 343 -10.44 4.07 -10.53
CA VAL A 343 -10.07 5.48 -10.70
C VAL A 343 -10.65 6.05 -12.00
N VAL A 344 -10.48 5.33 -13.12
CA VAL A 344 -10.99 5.76 -14.43
C VAL A 344 -12.51 5.83 -14.41
N VAL A 345 -13.19 4.83 -13.86
CA VAL A 345 -14.65 4.81 -13.74
C VAL A 345 -15.15 5.98 -12.89
N ALA A 346 -14.52 6.25 -11.74
CA ALA A 346 -14.91 7.36 -10.89
C ALA A 346 -14.70 8.72 -11.55
N MET A 347 -13.58 8.92 -12.25
CA MET A 347 -13.32 10.15 -13.00
C MET A 347 -14.33 10.35 -14.13
N ALA A 348 -14.66 9.28 -14.87
CA ALA A 348 -15.64 9.34 -15.95
C ALA A 348 -17.04 9.68 -15.42
N LEU A 349 -17.49 9.00 -14.35
CA LEU A 349 -18.78 9.27 -13.70
C LEU A 349 -18.85 10.70 -13.14
N GLY A 350 -17.83 11.11 -12.40
CA GLY A 350 -17.76 12.47 -11.85
C GLY A 350 -17.79 13.54 -12.95
N SER A 351 -17.05 13.33 -14.03
CA SER A 351 -17.04 14.26 -15.16
C SER A 351 -18.39 14.31 -15.87
N THR A 352 -19.04 13.17 -16.08
CA THR A 352 -20.35 13.08 -16.75
C THR A 352 -21.45 13.79 -15.96
N ILE A 353 -21.43 13.64 -14.62
CA ILE A 353 -22.37 14.33 -13.72
C ILE A 353 -22.13 15.84 -13.77
N LEU A 354 -20.87 16.29 -13.80
CA LEU A 354 -20.53 17.71 -13.88
C LEU A 354 -20.95 18.33 -15.22
N LEU A 355 -20.78 17.62 -16.34
CA LEU A 355 -21.26 18.08 -17.65
C LEU A 355 -22.78 18.31 -17.63
N HIS A 356 -23.54 17.35 -17.12
CA HIS A 356 -25.01 17.48 -17.01
C HIS A 356 -25.45 18.63 -16.09
N GLN A 357 -24.64 19.00 -15.09
CA GLN A 357 -24.92 20.15 -14.21
C GLN A 357 -24.48 21.50 -14.79
N GLU A 358 -23.68 21.50 -15.85
CA GLU A 358 -23.25 22.72 -16.52
C GLU A 358 -24.25 23.15 -17.60
N ASP A 359 -24.76 22.18 -18.37
CA ASP A 359 -25.68 22.39 -19.50
C ASP A 359 -27.15 22.58 -19.09
N GLY A 360 -27.53 22.16 -17.88
CA GLY A 360 -28.88 22.34 -17.30
C GLY A 360 -28.92 23.38 -16.20
#